data_AF-A0A968T8C4-F1
#
_entry.id   AF-A0A968T8C4-F1
#
_cell.length_a   1.000
_cell.length_b   1.000
_cell.length_c   1.000
_cell.angle_alpha   90.00
_cell.angle_beta   90.00
_cell.angle_gamma   90.00
#
_symmetry.space_group_name_H-M   'P 1'
#
loop_
_entity.id
_entity.type
_entity.pdbx_description
1 polymer ?
#
loop_
_entity_poly.entity_id
_entity_poly.type
_entity_poly.pdbx_seq_one_letter_code
_entity_poly.pdbx_strand_id
1 'polypeptide(L)' 'MAKVKINGTGQLNGPVSIRKEFEMYDKLANNLHGAKREQMLADIMATHYPGVRYNPRQISINISRK' A
#
# COMPACT_ATOMS: atom_id res chain seq x y z
N MET A 1 -11.90 8.40 10.20
CA MET A 1 -11.49 7.15 9.51
C MET A 1 -11.04 7.56 8.12
N ALA A 2 -9.90 7.05 7.65
CA ALA A 2 -9.32 7.39 6.36
C ALA A 2 -9.52 6.25 5.37
N LYS A 3 -9.87 6.62 4.14
CA LYS A 3 -9.93 5.71 3.00
C LYS A 3 -8.58 5.69 2.30
N VAL A 4 -7.95 4.53 2.25
CA VAL A 4 -6.64 4.33 1.66
C VAL A 4 -6.79 3.55 0.36
N LYS A 5 -6.22 4.09 -0.71
CA LYS A 5 -6.11 3.45 -2.03
C LYS A 5 -4.66 3.22 -2.37
N ILE A 6 -4.32 1.99 -2.72
CA ILE A 6 -2.98 1.58 -3.12
C ILE A 6 -3.05 1.09 -4.56
N ASN A 7 -2.21 1.67 -5.41
CA ASN A 7 -2.11 1.31 -6.81
C ASN A 7 -0.64 1.12 -7.21
N GLY A 8 -0.36 0.17 -8.07
CA GLY A 8 0.96 -0.02 -8.64
C GLY A 8 1.05 -1.33 -9.41
N THR A 9 2.29 -1.72 -9.70
CA THR A 9 2.59 -2.96 -10.40
C THR A 9 3.68 -3.69 -9.63
N GLY A 10 3.52 -4.99 -9.49
CA GLY A 10 4.50 -5.92 -8.96
C GLY A 10 4.81 -7.03 -9.95
N GLN A 11 5.57 -8.01 -9.50
CA GLN A 11 5.96 -9.20 -10.25
C GLN A 11 5.84 -10.46 -9.38
N LEU A 12 5.16 -11.47 -9.90
CA LEU A 12 5.13 -12.83 -9.37
C LEU A 12 4.90 -13.78 -10.54
N ASN A 13 5.98 -14.41 -11.03
CA ASN A 13 5.94 -15.26 -12.23
C ASN A 13 5.30 -14.58 -13.47
N GLY A 14 5.30 -13.25 -13.50
CA GLY A 14 4.57 -12.40 -14.44
C GLY A 14 4.21 -11.06 -13.80
N PRO A 15 3.76 -10.06 -14.57
CA PRO A 15 3.32 -8.77 -14.03
C PRO A 15 2.03 -8.94 -13.20
N VAL A 16 2.00 -8.35 -12.01
CA VAL A 16 0.84 -8.35 -11.10
C VAL A 16 0.36 -6.93 -10.87
N SER A 17 -0.91 -6.67 -11.16
CA SER A 17 -1.55 -5.38 -10.85
C SER A 17 -1.86 -5.30 -9.36
N ILE A 18 -1.27 -4.31 -8.67
CA ILE A 18 -1.54 -4.01 -7.27
C ILE A 18 -2.62 -2.94 -7.24
N ARG A 19 -3.81 -3.28 -6.76
CA ARG A 19 -4.93 -2.36 -6.59
C ARG A 19 -5.77 -2.77 -5.38
N LYS A 20 -5.67 -2.00 -4.30
CA LYS A 20 -6.40 -2.25 -3.07
C LYS A 20 -6.98 -0.97 -2.49
N GLU A 21 -8.18 -1.07 -1.95
CA GLU A 21 -8.90 0.01 -1.28
C GLU A 21 -9.41 -0.52 0.06
N PHE A 22 -9.13 0.18 1.15
CA PHE A 22 -9.57 -0.19 2.49
C PHE A 22 -9.69 1.04 3.39
N GLU A 23 -10.37 0.88 4.52
CA GLU A 23 -10.52 1.92 5.53
C GLU A 23 -9.62 1.62 6.72
N MET A 24 -9.01 2.66 7.29
CA MET A 24 -8.21 2.54 8.50
C MET A 24 -8.29 3.80 9.37
N TYR A 25 -7.89 3.68 10.63
CA TYR A 25 -7.85 4.83 11.53
C TYR A 25 -6.89 5.92 11.03
N ASP A 26 -7.28 7.19 11.17
CA ASP A 26 -6.52 8.32 10.62
C ASP A 26 -5.08 8.37 11.17
N LYS A 27 -4.89 8.02 12.44
CA LYS A 27 -3.57 7.92 13.07
C LYS A 27 -2.66 6.91 12.37
N LEU A 28 -3.22 5.78 11.94
CA LEU A 28 -2.48 4.75 11.20
C LEU A 28 -2.27 5.18 9.74
N ALA A 29 -3.28 5.77 9.10
CA ALA A 29 -3.15 6.28 7.74
C ALA A 29 -2.02 7.32 7.62
N ASN A 30 -1.79 8.13 8.65
CA ASN A 30 -0.68 9.07 8.66
C ASN A 30 0.70 8.40 8.57
N ASN A 31 0.85 7.15 9.02
CA ASN A 31 2.12 6.41 8.92
C ASN A 31 2.39 5.92 7.48
N LEU A 32 1.37 5.88 6.62
CA LEU A 32 1.56 5.66 5.17
C LEU A 32 2.13 6.89 4.46
N HIS A 33 2.26 8.01 5.17
CA HIS A 33 3.06 9.16 4.78
C HIS A 33 4.29 9.32 5.71
N GLY A 34 5.42 9.75 5.15
CA GLY A 34 6.64 10.04 5.92
C GLY A 34 7.49 8.81 6.25
N ALA A 35 8.21 8.87 7.37
CA ALA A 35 9.30 7.95 7.70
C ALA A 35 8.90 6.47 7.83
N LYS A 36 7.64 6.19 8.19
CA LYS A 36 7.12 4.82 8.38
C LYS A 36 6.46 4.23 7.14
N ARG A 37 6.43 4.97 6.03
CA ARG A 37 5.72 4.58 4.81
C ARG A 37 6.18 3.22 4.30
N GLU A 38 7.49 2.99 4.20
CA GLU A 38 8.02 1.75 3.61
C GLU A 38 7.69 0.52 4.46
N GLN A 39 7.83 0.62 5.78
CA GLN A 39 7.50 -0.46 6.70
C GLN A 39 6.01 -0.81 6.62
N MET A 40 5.15 0.20 6.69
CA MET A 40 3.70 -0.04 6.67
C MET A 40 3.22 -0.53 5.29
N LEU A 41 3.84 -0.07 4.21
CA LEU A 41 3.61 -0.61 2.88
C LEU A 41 4.03 -2.08 2.79
N ALA A 42 5.17 -2.45 3.38
CA ALA A 42 5.63 -3.84 3.41
C ALA A 42 4.66 -4.76 4.14
N ASP A 43 4.13 -4.34 5.29
CA ASP A 43 3.13 -5.11 6.04
C ASP A 43 1.86 -5.33 5.22
N ILE A 44 1.40 -4.28 4.53
CA ILE A 44 0.22 -4.36 3.65
C ILE A 44 0.47 -5.30 2.47
N MET A 45 1.63 -5.21 1.83
CA MET A 45 1.97 -6.08 0.70
C MET A 45 2.16 -7.52 1.13
N ALA A 46 2.79 -7.78 2.27
CA ALA A 46 2.92 -9.12 2.82
C ALA A 46 1.55 -9.75 3.13
N THR A 47 0.60 -8.95 3.60
CA THR A 47 -0.75 -9.39 3.93
C THR A 47 -1.63 -9.61 2.69
N HIS A 48 -1.61 -8.71 1.72
CA HIS A 48 -2.55 -8.72 0.59
C HIS A 48 -1.97 -9.22 -0.73
N TYR A 49 -0.65 -9.20 -0.88
CA TYR A 49 0.07 -9.59 -2.10
C TYR A 49 1.30 -10.45 -1.74
N PRO A 50 1.11 -11.59 -1.04
CA PRO A 50 2.21 -12.41 -0.56
C PRO A 50 3.07 -12.92 -1.72
N GLY A 51 4.39 -12.83 -1.56
CA GLY A 51 5.36 -13.27 -2.57
C GLY A 51 5.52 -12.34 -3.78
N VAL A 52 4.70 -11.30 -3.91
CA VAL A 52 4.83 -10.32 -5.00
C VAL A 52 6.05 -9.44 -4.75
N ARG A 53 6.99 -9.42 -5.71
CA ARG A 53 8.09 -8.45 -5.73
C ARG A 53 7.56 -7.13 -6.25
N TYR A 54 7.86 -6.03 -5.58
CA TYR A 54 7.42 -4.70 -5.99
C TYR A 54 8.50 -3.67 -5.68
N ASN A 55 8.48 -2.56 -6.42
CA ASN A 55 9.29 -1.40 -6.07
C ASN A 55 8.43 -0.43 -5.24
N PRO A 56 8.74 -0.18 -3.96
CA PRO A 56 7.98 0.73 -3.11
C PRO A 56 7.81 2.14 -3.69
N ARG A 57 8.75 2.60 -4.54
CA ARG A 57 8.69 3.91 -5.21
C ARG A 57 7.68 3.95 -6.36
N GLN A 58 7.32 2.80 -6.91
CA GLN A 58 6.30 2.65 -7.97
C GLN A 58 4.90 2.40 -7.40
N ILE A 59 4.76 2.34 -6.07
CA ILE A 59 3.46 2.19 -5.42
C ILE A 59 2.91 3.56 -5.03
N SER A 60 1.79 3.89 -5.65
CA SER A 60 0.99 5.07 -5.35
C SER A 60 0.06 4.77 -4.18
N ILE A 61 0.07 5.64 -3.17
CA ILE A 61 -0.83 5.57 -2.03
C ILE A 61 -1.60 6.88 -2.00
N ASN A 62 -2.93 6.80 -2.02
CA ASN A 62 -3.82 7.94 -1.91
C ASN A 62 -4.69 7.77 -0.66
N ILE A 63 -4.66 8.77 0.21
CA ILE A 63 -5.40 8.78 1.47
C ILE A 63 -6.44 9.88 1.39
N SER A 64 -7.72 9.50 1.44
CA SER A 64 -8.85 10.40 1.49
C SER A 64 -9.47 10.35 2.88
N ARG A 65 -9.45 11.47 3.59
CA ARG A 65 -10.15 11.64 4.86
C ARG A 65 -11.56 12.16 4.56
N LYS A 66 -12.58 11.48 5.05
CA LYS A 66 -13.96 11.97 5.07
C LYS A 66 -14.28 12.57 6.42
#